data_AF-A0A6A0HKN7-F1
#
_entry.id   AF-A0A6A0HKN7-F1
#
_cell.length_a   1.000
_cell.length_b   1.000
_cell.length_c   1.000
_cell.angle_alpha   90.00
_cell.angle_beta   90.00
_cell.angle_gamma   90.00
#
_symmetry.space_group_name_H-M   'P 1'
#
loop_
_entity.id
_entity.type
_entity.pdbx_description
1 polymer ?
#
loop_
_entity_poly.entity_id
_entity_poly.type
_entity_poly.pdbx_seq_one_letter_code
_entity_poly.pdbx_strand_id
1 'polypeptide(L)'
;MKPRLRKSRFRCRRRCVSAQSKRASSRTPPERQTKVLPIATTKIFIQIAEGEIFSMSFTVGQPSLRRAGGASWKAWCLFILFFVFALYTFILALSGCSPASNPMQAITPAQPPMLTVQDVQTLMTQAVDVAEQMNEKINVAVMDREGNVLGVFRMNGTRSAGPASEALLGEIAKARTAAYLSSNQHGFTTLTACYITRAHFPPRANNTVAGPLFGVPFSQIATSDIQPNGGPLPPLGPPQPNPRNIPGLTSISGGVPIFKNGALAGGLGISGGSDTFVANPPNPPVASNLLNNMFIYCEGVSRDEVIALGAVRGYEVPNDKRGDTIFLDGIQLLYANTSAPNFNFRLTWDSLATRGTVDPNFPIQATLPAKMPMEGEVIMDASHDFRMKDGALLTAAEVRQIITQAVTRAGRTRAAIRRPIGSPARVFVAVSDLDGTILGIWRMADATMFSMDVAAQKARSAVAFSNPNDAMGMQMRTLLGVPAGAPLAVSTRAVGFLSQRYYPPGIDQGAPPQTLPYESGPFYQNVDGVFDFTMQQTMQNRAPFQNGLQVFPGGIPLYKNGQLAGGIGVSGDGVDQDDYIAAGGTIGFEAPASIRTDQYSYKNVKLPYIKFPRQPELP
;
A
#
# COMPACT_ATOMS: atom_id res chain seq x y z
N MET A 1 -9.12 -63.93 -0.20
CA MET A 1 -9.00 -64.94 -1.29
C MET A 1 -8.56 -64.25 -2.58
N LYS A 2 -7.72 -64.93 -3.37
CA LYS A 2 -6.97 -64.39 -4.52
C LYS A 2 -7.81 -64.10 -5.78
N PRO A 3 -7.26 -63.28 -6.72
CA PRO A 3 -7.88 -62.77 -7.95
C PRO A 3 -7.47 -63.57 -9.23
N ARG A 4 -7.95 -63.17 -10.41
CA ARG A 4 -7.33 -63.54 -11.72
C ARG A 4 -7.43 -62.41 -12.77
N LEU A 5 -6.26 -61.93 -13.20
CA LEU A 5 -5.99 -61.25 -14.47
C LEU A 5 -4.90 -62.06 -15.22
N ARG A 6 -5.07 -62.26 -16.55
CA ARG A 6 -4.08 -62.79 -17.51
C ARG A 6 -3.38 -61.60 -18.19
N LYS A 7 -2.05 -61.44 -18.24
CA LYS A 7 -0.93 -62.14 -18.95
C LYS A 7 -0.69 -61.74 -20.43
N SER A 8 0.43 -61.05 -20.68
CA SER A 8 1.49 -61.34 -21.69
C SER A 8 2.70 -60.39 -21.42
N ARG A 9 3.85 -60.81 -20.87
CA ARG A 9 5.06 -61.53 -21.37
C ARG A 9 5.87 -60.82 -22.48
N PHE A 10 7.06 -60.33 -22.11
CA PHE A 10 8.32 -60.52 -22.87
C PHE A 10 9.52 -60.66 -21.90
N ARG A 11 10.43 -61.60 -22.21
CA ARG A 11 11.66 -62.03 -21.49
C ARG A 11 12.79 -61.00 -21.68
N CYS A 12 13.72 -60.67 -20.77
CA CYS A 12 14.65 -61.38 -19.85
C CYS A 12 15.98 -61.88 -20.48
N ARG A 13 17.11 -61.22 -20.12
CA ARG A 13 18.41 -61.72 -19.57
C ARG A 13 19.45 -60.56 -19.61
N ARG A 14 20.05 -60.04 -18.53
CA ARG A 14 20.94 -60.54 -17.43
C ARG A 14 22.36 -60.98 -17.85
N ARG A 15 23.39 -60.23 -17.40
CA ARG A 15 24.44 -60.56 -16.36
C ARG A 15 25.50 -59.43 -16.39
N CYS A 16 25.97 -58.74 -15.34
CA CYS A 16 26.41 -59.01 -13.95
C CYS A 16 27.93 -59.32 -13.76
N VAL A 17 28.54 -58.52 -12.85
CA VAL A 17 29.77 -58.69 -12.00
C VAL A 17 31.13 -58.73 -12.74
N SER A 18 32.28 -58.23 -12.24
CA SER A 18 32.74 -57.91 -10.87
C SER A 18 33.96 -56.96 -10.83
N ALA A 19 34.18 -56.37 -9.66
CA ALA A 19 35.32 -55.56 -9.24
C ALA A 19 36.65 -56.34 -9.08
N GLN A 20 37.79 -55.64 -9.19
CA GLN A 20 38.97 -55.84 -8.33
C GLN A 20 40.03 -54.74 -8.48
N SER A 21 40.63 -54.38 -7.34
CA SER A 21 41.74 -53.43 -7.13
C SER A 21 43.13 -53.99 -7.50
N LYS A 22 44.11 -53.13 -7.81
CA LYS A 22 45.49 -53.20 -7.25
C LYS A 22 46.37 -51.98 -7.62
N ARG A 23 47.35 -51.75 -6.75
CA ARG A 23 48.28 -50.60 -6.58
C ARG A 23 49.48 -50.57 -7.56
N ALA A 24 49.98 -49.34 -7.73
CA ALA A 24 51.37 -48.87 -7.83
C ALA A 24 52.22 -49.10 -9.11
N SER A 25 52.72 -48.00 -9.70
CA SER A 25 54.15 -47.77 -9.98
C SER A 25 54.41 -46.37 -10.59
N SER A 26 55.50 -45.77 -10.12
CA SER A 26 56.15 -44.49 -10.43
C SER A 26 56.51 -44.21 -11.91
N ARG A 27 56.53 -42.93 -12.30
CA ARG A 27 57.66 -42.25 -13.01
C ARG A 27 57.36 -40.74 -13.25
N THR A 28 58.30 -39.90 -12.81
CA THR A 28 58.43 -38.46 -13.04
C THR A 28 59.17 -38.15 -14.36
N PRO A 29 58.96 -36.95 -14.95
CA PRO A 29 59.95 -36.30 -15.83
C PRO A 29 60.36 -34.89 -15.31
N PRO A 30 61.46 -34.30 -15.83
CA PRO A 30 62.44 -33.59 -15.00
C PRO A 30 62.27 -32.06 -14.90
N GLU A 31 62.81 -31.57 -13.79
CA GLU A 31 63.00 -30.19 -13.35
C GLU A 31 64.05 -29.46 -14.19
N ARG A 32 63.71 -28.27 -14.71
CA ARG A 32 64.65 -27.37 -15.41
C ARG A 32 64.91 -26.16 -14.53
N GLN A 33 66.09 -26.10 -13.93
CA GLN A 33 66.55 -24.97 -13.13
C GLN A 33 66.68 -23.70 -13.99
N THR A 34 66.05 -22.61 -13.54
CA THR A 34 66.38 -21.25 -14.01
C THR A 34 66.66 -20.36 -12.81
N LYS A 35 67.81 -19.68 -12.85
CA LYS A 35 68.33 -18.78 -11.82
C LYS A 35 67.36 -17.61 -11.56
N VAL A 36 67.08 -17.32 -10.30
CA VAL A 36 66.36 -16.13 -9.84
C VAL A 36 67.34 -14.95 -9.76
N LEU A 37 67.04 -13.85 -10.44
CA LEU A 37 67.68 -12.53 -10.25
C LEU A 37 66.76 -11.65 -9.38
N PRO A 38 67.28 -10.73 -8.54
CA PRO A 38 66.47 -10.01 -7.58
C PRO A 38 65.60 -8.95 -8.26
N ILE A 39 64.34 -8.87 -7.82
CA ILE A 39 63.37 -7.84 -8.22
C ILE A 39 63.58 -6.63 -7.32
N ALA A 40 63.83 -5.44 -7.89
CA ALA A 40 63.85 -4.18 -7.15
C ALA A 40 62.42 -3.62 -7.06
N THR A 41 61.89 -3.48 -5.85
CA THR A 41 60.56 -2.91 -5.59
C THR A 41 60.71 -1.44 -5.20
N THR A 42 60.07 -0.52 -5.94
CA THR A 42 59.98 0.90 -5.54
C THR A 42 58.58 1.17 -5.00
N LYS A 43 58.48 1.71 -3.78
CA LYS A 43 57.22 2.16 -3.15
C LYS A 43 57.12 3.67 -3.26
N ILE A 44 55.94 4.16 -3.67
CA ILE A 44 55.62 5.59 -3.68
C ILE A 44 54.46 5.80 -2.71
N PHE A 45 54.59 6.79 -1.82
CA PHE A 45 53.55 7.24 -0.91
C PHE A 45 52.94 8.53 -1.43
N ILE A 46 51.62 8.60 -1.48
CA ILE A 46 50.88 9.81 -1.88
C ILE A 46 49.96 10.17 -0.72
N GLN A 47 50.06 11.42 -0.27
CA GLN A 47 49.20 12.00 0.76
C GLN A 47 48.25 12.99 0.07
N ILE A 48 46.95 12.86 0.31
CA ILE A 48 45.93 13.79 -0.15
C ILE A 48 45.28 14.41 1.10
N ALA A 49 44.85 15.67 1.01
CA ALA A 49 44.19 16.37 2.11
C ALA A 49 43.02 15.54 2.64
N GLU A 50 42.93 15.43 3.96
CA GLU A 50 42.05 14.53 4.75
C GLU A 50 42.54 13.07 4.96
N GLY A 51 43.83 12.90 5.24
CA GLY A 51 44.29 11.98 6.30
C GLY A 51 44.54 10.49 5.97
N GLU A 52 44.17 9.95 4.82
CA GLU A 52 44.46 8.54 4.49
C GLU A 52 45.67 8.36 3.55
N ILE A 53 46.61 7.48 3.94
CA ILE A 53 47.81 7.13 3.16
C ILE A 53 47.56 5.80 2.44
N PHE A 54 47.51 5.83 1.11
CA PHE A 54 47.48 4.62 0.28
C PHE A 54 48.90 4.23 -0.17
N SER A 55 49.25 2.94 -0.01
CA SER A 55 50.51 2.35 -0.49
C SER A 55 50.21 1.40 -1.65
N MET A 56 50.82 1.65 -2.82
CA MET A 56 50.76 0.74 -3.97
C MET A 56 52.17 0.30 -4.37
N SER A 57 52.35 -0.98 -4.69
CA SER A 57 53.63 -1.57 -5.10
C SER A 57 53.51 -2.11 -6.53
N PHE A 58 54.45 -1.77 -7.41
CA PHE A 58 54.49 -2.26 -8.79
C PHE A 58 55.78 -3.06 -9.04
N THR A 59 55.66 -4.14 -9.84
CA THR A 59 56.78 -4.97 -10.30
C THR A 59 56.83 -4.91 -11.83
N VAL A 60 57.92 -4.41 -12.42
CA VAL A 60 58.09 -4.32 -13.87
C VAL A 60 59.13 -5.35 -14.33
N GLY A 61 58.75 -6.25 -15.24
CA GLY A 61 59.67 -7.18 -15.90
C GLY A 61 60.40 -6.52 -17.08
N GLN A 62 61.72 -6.67 -17.20
CA GLN A 62 62.49 -6.12 -18.32
C GLN A 62 62.25 -6.89 -19.64
N PRO A 63 62.06 -6.22 -20.78
CA PRO A 63 62.06 -6.86 -22.10
C PRO A 63 63.49 -7.06 -22.62
N SER A 64 63.69 -8.13 -23.40
CA SER A 64 64.95 -8.45 -24.08
C SER A 64 65.20 -7.52 -25.28
N LEU A 65 66.32 -6.78 -25.23
CA LEU A 65 66.76 -5.89 -26.30
C LEU A 65 67.56 -6.66 -27.38
N ARG A 66 67.05 -6.68 -28.61
CA ARG A 66 67.89 -6.82 -29.82
C ARG A 66 68.15 -5.41 -30.41
N ARG A 67 69.42 -5.16 -30.73
CA ARG A 67 70.00 -3.90 -31.21
C ARG A 67 69.28 -3.29 -32.42
N ALA A 68 68.89 -2.02 -32.32
CA ALA A 68 69.05 -1.01 -33.38
C ALA A 68 68.78 0.40 -32.82
N GLY A 69 69.70 1.34 -33.11
CA GLY A 69 69.43 2.77 -33.26
C GLY A 69 69.35 3.62 -31.99
N GLY A 70 70.38 4.45 -31.75
CA GLY A 70 70.43 5.40 -30.65
C GLY A 70 69.30 6.44 -30.66
N ALA A 71 68.32 6.27 -29.79
CA ALA A 71 67.45 7.35 -29.34
C ALA A 71 68.10 7.99 -28.10
N SER A 72 68.45 9.27 -28.19
CA SER A 72 69.08 10.01 -27.09
C SER A 72 68.22 9.97 -25.83
N TRP A 73 68.83 10.03 -24.64
CA TRP A 73 68.14 10.09 -23.34
C TRP A 73 67.01 11.14 -23.30
N LYS A 74 67.17 12.24 -24.07
CA LYS A 74 66.15 13.29 -24.23
C LYS A 74 64.87 12.78 -24.89
N ALA A 75 64.96 11.86 -25.85
CA ALA A 75 63.81 11.24 -26.49
C ALA A 75 63.07 10.29 -25.53
N TRP A 76 63.79 9.59 -24.66
CA TRP A 76 63.19 8.76 -23.60
C TRP A 76 62.50 9.60 -22.52
N CYS A 77 63.10 10.71 -22.09
CA CYS A 77 62.45 11.66 -21.17
C CYS A 77 61.21 12.30 -21.79
N LEU A 78 61.25 12.68 -23.08
CA LEU A 78 60.09 13.20 -23.80
C LEU A 78 58.99 12.15 -23.94
N PHE A 79 59.33 10.88 -24.18
CA PHE A 79 58.35 9.80 -24.26
C PHE A 79 57.67 9.56 -22.91
N ILE A 80 58.41 9.59 -21.80
CA ILE A 80 57.86 9.46 -20.44
C ILE A 80 57.00 10.67 -20.09
N LEU A 81 57.43 11.90 -20.40
CA LEU A 81 56.64 13.11 -20.19
C LEU A 81 55.35 13.09 -21.01
N PHE A 82 55.40 12.62 -22.26
CA PHE A 82 54.21 12.49 -23.09
C PHE A 82 53.27 11.40 -22.55
N PHE A 83 53.81 10.30 -22.02
CA PHE A 83 53.01 9.23 -21.41
C PHE A 83 52.37 9.65 -20.09
N VAL A 84 53.10 10.39 -19.25
CA VAL A 84 52.57 10.96 -18.00
C VAL A 84 51.53 12.04 -18.28
N PHE A 85 51.75 12.89 -19.29
CA PHE A 85 50.78 13.89 -19.70
C PHE A 85 49.53 13.24 -20.32
N ALA A 86 49.69 12.23 -21.18
CA ALA A 86 48.59 11.45 -21.73
C ALA A 86 47.79 10.72 -20.64
N LEU A 87 48.48 10.14 -19.66
CA LEU A 87 47.85 9.49 -18.50
C LEU A 87 47.14 10.50 -17.60
N TYR A 88 47.71 11.68 -17.40
CA TYR A 88 47.08 12.77 -16.64
C TYR A 88 45.84 13.32 -17.35
N THR A 89 45.88 13.50 -18.68
CA THR A 89 44.71 13.88 -19.49
C THR A 89 43.65 12.78 -19.53
N PHE A 90 44.05 11.51 -19.48
CA PHE A 90 43.13 10.37 -19.42
C PHE A 90 42.47 10.25 -18.03
N ILE A 91 43.21 10.52 -16.95
CA ILE A 91 42.69 10.58 -15.58
C ILE A 91 41.75 11.79 -15.41
N LEU A 92 42.07 12.95 -16.00
CA LEU A 92 41.17 14.11 -16.04
C LEU A 92 39.90 13.85 -16.88
N ALA A 93 40.01 13.10 -17.97
CA ALA A 93 38.85 12.66 -18.76
C ALA A 93 37.97 11.63 -17.99
N LEU A 94 38.56 10.86 -17.07
CA LEU A 94 37.85 9.92 -16.19
C LEU A 94 37.31 10.58 -14.91
N SER A 95 37.84 11.73 -14.50
CA SER A 95 37.30 12.53 -13.38
C SER A 95 36.22 13.54 -13.80
N GLY A 96 35.93 13.63 -15.11
CA GLY A 96 34.70 14.20 -15.65
C GLY A 96 33.49 13.26 -15.60
N CYS A 97 33.66 12.03 -15.12
CA CYS A 97 32.55 11.14 -14.81
C CYS A 97 31.97 11.52 -13.45
N SER A 98 31.06 12.50 -13.43
CA SER A 98 30.01 12.51 -12.41
C SER A 98 29.38 11.12 -12.38
N PRO A 99 29.00 10.57 -11.20
CA PRO A 99 28.17 9.37 -11.21
C PRO A 99 26.99 9.68 -12.12
N ALA A 100 26.83 8.88 -13.17
CA ALA A 100 25.67 8.96 -14.03
C ALA A 100 24.47 8.63 -13.14
N SER A 101 23.92 9.64 -12.48
CA SER A 101 22.49 9.72 -12.29
C SER A 101 21.96 9.60 -13.70
N ASN A 102 21.58 8.39 -14.12
CA ASN A 102 20.55 8.28 -15.12
C ASN A 102 19.43 9.17 -14.55
N PRO A 103 19.09 10.32 -15.14
CA PRO A 103 17.74 10.76 -14.92
C PRO A 103 16.94 9.60 -15.50
N MET A 104 16.23 8.85 -14.66
CA MET A 104 14.95 8.34 -15.12
C MET A 104 14.33 9.55 -15.78
N GLN A 105 14.27 9.54 -17.11
CA GLN A 105 13.62 10.60 -17.85
C GLN A 105 12.23 10.58 -17.26
N ALA A 106 11.94 11.57 -16.41
CA ALA A 106 10.71 11.63 -15.67
C ALA A 106 9.66 11.81 -16.75
N ILE A 107 9.06 10.71 -17.19
CA ILE A 107 7.81 10.75 -17.92
C ILE A 107 6.92 11.48 -16.94
N THR A 108 6.69 12.77 -17.19
CA THR A 108 5.82 13.58 -16.35
C THR A 108 4.52 12.82 -16.33
N PRO A 109 4.10 12.27 -15.18
CA PRO A 109 2.90 11.46 -15.16
C PRO A 109 1.77 12.34 -15.70
N ALA A 110 0.95 11.79 -16.61
CA ALA A 110 -0.13 12.56 -17.22
C ALA A 110 -1.16 12.92 -16.14
N GLN A 111 -1.52 14.20 -16.06
CA GLN A 111 -2.54 14.68 -15.11
C GLN A 111 -3.81 13.81 -15.22
N PRO A 112 -4.45 13.45 -14.10
CA PRO A 112 -5.68 12.68 -14.14
C PRO A 112 -6.73 13.43 -14.98
N PRO A 113 -7.58 12.71 -15.74
CA PRO A 113 -8.64 13.36 -16.49
C PRO A 113 -9.57 14.11 -15.53
N MET A 114 -9.82 15.38 -15.83
CA MET A 114 -10.71 16.23 -15.06
C MET A 114 -12.17 16.08 -15.53
N LEU A 115 -13.09 16.06 -14.57
CA LEU A 115 -14.52 16.14 -14.80
C LEU A 115 -14.93 17.61 -14.98
N THR A 116 -15.66 17.88 -16.04
CA THR A 116 -16.29 19.18 -16.31
C THR A 116 -17.64 19.26 -15.60
N VAL A 117 -18.20 20.47 -15.50
CA VAL A 117 -19.59 20.67 -15.04
C VAL A 117 -20.57 19.81 -15.84
N GLN A 118 -20.38 19.72 -17.16
CA GLN A 118 -21.22 18.91 -18.03
C GLN A 118 -21.12 17.41 -17.73
N ASP A 119 -19.92 16.92 -17.39
CA ASP A 119 -19.74 15.51 -17.02
C ASP A 119 -20.49 15.20 -15.72
N VAL A 120 -20.38 16.09 -14.72
CA VAL A 120 -21.09 15.96 -13.43
C VAL A 120 -22.61 15.96 -13.64
N GLN A 121 -23.13 16.91 -14.43
CA GLN A 121 -24.55 16.98 -14.78
C GLN A 121 -25.02 15.73 -15.53
N THR A 122 -24.20 15.20 -16.44
CA THR A 122 -24.49 13.98 -17.19
C THR A 122 -24.62 12.79 -16.25
N LEU A 123 -23.64 12.55 -15.39
CA LEU A 123 -23.65 11.44 -14.43
C LEU A 123 -24.86 11.50 -13.48
N MET A 124 -25.19 12.69 -12.97
CA MET A 124 -26.37 12.89 -12.11
C MET A 124 -27.68 12.67 -12.87
N THR A 125 -27.77 13.16 -14.10
CA THR A 125 -28.96 12.97 -14.96
C THR A 125 -29.17 11.50 -15.28
N GLN A 126 -28.10 10.79 -15.64
CA GLN A 126 -28.14 9.35 -15.88
C GLN A 126 -28.58 8.60 -14.61
N ALA A 127 -28.06 8.95 -13.43
CA ALA A 127 -28.47 8.33 -12.17
C ALA A 127 -29.97 8.53 -11.87
N VAL A 128 -30.47 9.75 -11.99
CA VAL A 128 -31.88 10.08 -11.75
C VAL A 128 -32.79 9.36 -12.73
N ASP A 129 -32.41 9.29 -14.00
CA ASP A 129 -33.19 8.61 -15.05
C ASP A 129 -33.28 7.10 -14.78
N VAL A 130 -32.16 6.48 -14.45
CA VAL A 130 -32.11 5.07 -14.07
C VAL A 130 -32.98 4.81 -12.84
N ALA A 131 -32.89 5.68 -11.82
CA ALA A 131 -33.73 5.59 -10.64
C ALA A 131 -35.23 5.71 -10.98
N GLU A 132 -35.64 6.68 -11.81
CA GLU A 132 -37.04 6.79 -12.23
C GLU A 132 -37.54 5.56 -12.98
N GLN A 133 -36.72 4.99 -13.87
CA GLN A 133 -37.05 3.76 -14.59
C GLN A 133 -37.15 2.54 -13.66
N MET A 134 -36.51 2.59 -12.49
CA MET A 134 -36.59 1.58 -11.44
C MET A 134 -37.64 1.90 -10.36
N ASN A 135 -38.40 2.99 -10.52
CA ASN A 135 -39.35 3.51 -9.53
C ASN A 135 -38.69 3.81 -8.16
N GLU A 136 -37.50 4.40 -8.20
CA GLU A 136 -36.67 4.75 -7.06
C GLU A 136 -36.53 6.24 -6.83
N LYS A 137 -36.21 6.61 -5.58
CA LYS A 137 -35.83 7.96 -5.18
C LYS A 137 -34.44 7.91 -4.56
N ILE A 138 -33.50 8.66 -5.11
CA ILE A 138 -32.09 8.60 -4.68
C ILE A 138 -31.47 9.97 -4.43
N ASN A 139 -30.41 9.98 -3.62
CA ASN A 139 -29.38 11.00 -3.65
C ASN A 139 -28.20 10.48 -4.47
N VAL A 140 -27.58 11.37 -5.24
CA VAL A 140 -26.37 11.08 -6.04
C VAL A 140 -25.27 12.06 -5.68
N ALA A 141 -24.07 11.54 -5.41
CA ALA A 141 -22.86 12.32 -5.24
C ALA A 141 -21.85 11.98 -6.34
N VAL A 142 -21.21 13.02 -6.87
CA VAL A 142 -20.06 12.91 -7.78
C VAL A 142 -18.87 13.58 -7.11
N MET A 143 -17.71 12.95 -7.17
CA MET A 143 -16.46 13.55 -6.69
C MET A 143 -15.30 13.28 -7.63
N ASP A 144 -14.28 14.13 -7.55
CA ASP A 144 -13.03 13.94 -8.28
C ASP A 144 -12.11 12.91 -7.59
N ARG A 145 -10.95 12.68 -8.23
CA ARG A 145 -9.94 11.73 -7.77
C ARG A 145 -9.38 12.07 -6.38
N GLU A 146 -9.25 13.34 -6.01
CA GLU A 146 -8.72 13.75 -4.69
C GLU A 146 -9.80 13.86 -3.62
N GLY A 147 -11.03 13.47 -3.95
CA GLY A 147 -12.14 13.41 -3.01
C GLY A 147 -12.87 14.73 -2.83
N ASN A 148 -12.68 15.70 -3.74
CA ASN A 148 -13.51 16.90 -3.75
C ASN A 148 -14.89 16.56 -4.31
N VAL A 149 -15.93 16.86 -3.53
CA VAL A 149 -17.31 16.69 -3.96
C VAL A 149 -17.60 17.72 -5.06
N LEU A 150 -17.90 17.22 -6.25
CA LEU A 150 -18.19 18.04 -7.44
C LEU A 150 -19.68 18.35 -7.56
N GLY A 151 -20.52 17.67 -6.78
CA GLY A 151 -21.89 18.06 -6.53
C GLY A 151 -22.69 16.93 -5.90
N VAL A 152 -23.80 17.29 -5.25
CA VAL A 152 -24.81 16.35 -4.74
C VAL A 152 -26.19 16.76 -5.26
N PHE A 153 -26.93 15.82 -5.84
CA PHE A 153 -28.33 16.03 -6.23
C PHE A 153 -29.25 15.11 -5.43
N ARG A 154 -30.37 15.67 -4.96
CA ARG A 154 -31.36 14.98 -4.12
C ARG A 154 -32.70 14.92 -4.81
N MET A 155 -33.20 13.72 -5.08
CA MET A 155 -34.55 13.56 -5.64
C MET A 155 -35.63 13.91 -4.61
N ASN A 156 -36.72 14.51 -5.06
CA ASN A 156 -37.92 14.74 -4.28
C ASN A 156 -38.45 13.40 -3.74
N GLY A 157 -38.70 13.34 -2.43
CA GLY A 157 -39.22 12.15 -1.77
C GLY A 157 -38.16 11.12 -1.34
N THR A 158 -36.87 11.37 -1.59
CA THR A 158 -35.83 10.72 -0.76
C THR A 158 -36.06 11.11 0.69
N ARG A 159 -35.68 10.26 1.64
CA ARG A 159 -35.49 10.76 3.01
C ARG A 159 -34.57 11.96 2.91
N SER A 160 -35.07 13.12 3.32
CA SER A 160 -34.23 14.31 3.41
C SER A 160 -33.04 13.90 4.24
N ALA A 161 -31.84 13.96 3.64
CA ALA A 161 -30.68 14.20 4.46
C ALA A 161 -31.08 15.40 5.35
N GLY A 162 -31.03 15.24 6.66
CA GLY A 162 -30.95 16.38 7.55
C GLY A 162 -29.72 17.24 7.20
N PRO A 163 -28.94 17.70 8.19
CA PRO A 163 -27.71 18.44 7.93
C PRO A 163 -26.73 17.68 6.99
N ALA A 164 -25.71 18.38 6.44
CA ALA A 164 -24.65 17.81 5.59
C ALA A 164 -23.99 16.51 6.13
N SER A 165 -24.11 16.23 7.43
CA SER A 165 -23.73 14.99 8.10
C SER A 165 -24.35 13.72 7.52
N GLU A 166 -25.59 13.76 7.00
CA GLU A 166 -26.24 12.56 6.45
C GLU A 166 -25.71 12.20 5.05
N ALA A 167 -25.37 13.19 4.24
CA ALA A 167 -24.73 12.98 2.93
C ALA A 167 -23.33 12.36 3.06
N LEU A 168 -22.58 12.79 4.08
CA LEU A 168 -21.27 12.23 4.43
C LEU A 168 -21.32 10.73 4.76
N LEU A 169 -22.43 10.25 5.34
CA LEU A 169 -22.62 8.85 5.70
C LEU A 169 -23.10 7.98 4.53
N GLY A 170 -23.73 8.58 3.54
CA GLY A 170 -24.37 7.90 2.41
C GLY A 170 -23.57 7.98 1.12
N GLU A 171 -24.11 8.72 0.16
CA GLU A 171 -23.64 8.83 -1.21
C GLU A 171 -22.20 9.33 -1.32
N ILE A 172 -21.76 10.25 -0.45
CA ILE A 172 -20.39 10.78 -0.47
C ILE A 172 -19.40 9.71 -0.04
N ALA A 173 -19.66 8.97 1.05
CA ALA A 173 -18.76 7.88 1.48
C ALA A 173 -18.63 6.80 0.40
N LYS A 174 -19.73 6.48 -0.31
CA LYS A 174 -19.73 5.50 -1.41
C LYS A 174 -18.91 5.98 -2.61
N ALA A 175 -19.15 7.23 -3.05
CA ALA A 175 -18.38 7.86 -4.12
C ALA A 175 -16.88 7.91 -3.78
N ARG A 176 -16.55 8.27 -2.54
CA ARG A 176 -15.17 8.34 -2.04
C ARG A 176 -14.48 7.01 -2.04
N THR A 177 -15.16 5.99 -1.54
CA THR A 177 -14.62 4.63 -1.55
C THR A 177 -14.25 4.20 -2.96
N ALA A 178 -15.13 4.42 -3.92
CA ALA A 178 -14.87 4.05 -5.30
C ALA A 178 -13.72 4.86 -5.93
N ALA A 179 -13.66 6.18 -5.67
CA ALA A 179 -12.58 7.04 -6.14
C ALA A 179 -11.23 6.65 -5.51
N TYR A 180 -11.19 6.48 -4.19
CA TYR A 180 -9.93 6.32 -3.46
C TYR A 180 -9.32 4.93 -3.59
N LEU A 181 -10.14 3.88 -3.66
CA LEU A 181 -9.67 2.51 -3.83
C LEU A 181 -9.23 2.19 -5.26
N SER A 182 -9.49 3.09 -6.22
CA SER A 182 -9.19 2.88 -7.64
C SER A 182 -7.89 3.57 -8.06
N SER A 183 -7.37 3.16 -9.22
CA SER A 183 -6.23 3.79 -9.88
C SER A 183 -6.45 3.86 -11.40
N ASN A 184 -5.47 4.35 -12.17
CA ASN A 184 -5.52 4.25 -13.63
C ASN A 184 -5.34 2.81 -14.13
N GLN A 185 -5.00 1.87 -13.25
CA GLN A 185 -4.69 0.47 -13.58
C GLN A 185 -5.66 -0.52 -12.95
N HIS A 186 -6.65 -0.06 -12.18
CA HIS A 186 -7.78 -0.87 -11.70
C HIS A 186 -8.94 0.01 -11.22
N GLY A 187 -10.16 -0.50 -11.30
CA GLY A 187 -11.36 0.13 -10.75
C GLY A 187 -12.06 -0.78 -9.75
N PHE A 188 -12.26 -0.29 -8.53
CA PHE A 188 -12.94 -0.99 -7.44
C PHE A 188 -14.22 -0.27 -7.06
N THR A 189 -15.28 -1.04 -6.85
CA THR A 189 -16.58 -0.54 -6.35
C THR A 189 -16.62 -0.67 -4.83
N THR A 190 -17.65 -0.11 -4.20
CA THR A 190 -17.90 -0.38 -2.78
C THR A 190 -18.22 -1.85 -2.50
N LEU A 191 -18.66 -2.62 -3.51
CA LEU A 191 -18.80 -4.08 -3.37
C LEU A 191 -17.43 -4.77 -3.35
N THR A 192 -16.47 -4.32 -4.16
CA THR A 192 -15.09 -4.79 -4.02
C THR A 192 -14.56 -4.50 -2.62
N ALA A 193 -14.79 -3.28 -2.11
CA ALA A 193 -14.43 -2.89 -0.75
C ALA A 193 -15.08 -3.82 0.29
N CYS A 194 -16.39 -4.10 0.14
CA CYS A 194 -17.10 -5.07 0.95
C CYS A 194 -16.35 -6.39 1.02
N TYR A 195 -15.96 -6.94 -0.12
CA TYR A 195 -15.37 -8.27 -0.21
C TYR A 195 -14.02 -8.39 0.50
N ILE A 196 -13.17 -7.38 0.36
CA ILE A 196 -11.78 -7.40 0.84
C ILE A 196 -11.58 -6.95 2.29
N THR A 197 -12.65 -6.54 2.98
CA THR A 197 -12.59 -6.06 4.38
C THR A 197 -13.26 -7.01 5.38
N ARG A 198 -13.76 -8.17 4.95
CA ARG A 198 -14.41 -9.16 5.81
C ARG A 198 -13.39 -9.99 6.58
N ALA A 199 -13.79 -10.63 7.66
CA ALA A 199 -12.89 -11.51 8.41
C ALA A 199 -12.73 -12.91 7.83
N HIS A 200 -13.53 -13.24 6.82
CA HIS A 200 -13.29 -14.35 5.92
C HIS A 200 -13.07 -13.83 4.50
N PHE A 201 -12.14 -14.43 3.79
CA PHE A 201 -11.84 -14.13 2.41
C PHE A 201 -11.64 -15.44 1.63
N PRO A 202 -12.62 -15.80 0.77
CA PRO A 202 -13.84 -15.06 0.47
C PRO A 202 -14.86 -15.10 1.64
N PRO A 203 -15.79 -14.12 1.77
CA PRO A 203 -16.66 -13.96 2.95
C PRO A 203 -17.53 -15.16 3.33
N ARG A 204 -17.88 -16.04 2.38
CA ARG A 204 -18.70 -17.24 2.62
C ARG A 204 -17.89 -18.49 2.92
N ALA A 205 -16.56 -18.42 2.87
CA ALA A 205 -15.72 -19.57 3.11
C ALA A 205 -15.31 -19.61 4.59
N ASN A 206 -15.91 -20.54 5.33
CA ASN A 206 -15.52 -20.87 6.69
C ASN A 206 -14.04 -21.29 6.74
N ASN A 207 -13.40 -21.04 7.87
CA ASN A 207 -11.99 -21.33 8.10
C ASN A 207 -11.05 -20.71 7.04
N THR A 208 -11.33 -19.46 6.65
CA THR A 208 -10.44 -18.66 5.81
C THR A 208 -9.98 -17.42 6.54
N VAL A 209 -8.78 -16.95 6.21
CA VAL A 209 -8.21 -15.72 6.77
C VAL A 209 -9.06 -14.51 6.40
N ALA A 210 -8.89 -13.41 7.14
CA ALA A 210 -9.52 -12.15 6.79
C ALA A 210 -9.06 -11.60 5.44
N GLY A 211 -9.93 -10.80 4.84
CA GLY A 211 -9.63 -10.04 3.64
C GLY A 211 -8.42 -9.12 3.86
N PRO A 212 -7.69 -8.83 2.77
CA PRO A 212 -6.40 -8.13 2.87
C PRO A 212 -6.52 -6.74 3.48
N LEU A 213 -7.68 -6.09 3.40
CA LEU A 213 -7.93 -4.76 3.95
C LEU A 213 -8.84 -4.80 5.18
N PHE A 214 -8.85 -5.90 5.94
CA PHE A 214 -9.56 -5.98 7.21
C PHE A 214 -9.20 -4.79 8.13
N GLY A 215 -10.20 -3.96 8.41
CA GLY A 215 -10.05 -2.73 9.19
C GLY A 215 -9.72 -1.46 8.39
N VAL A 216 -9.72 -1.46 7.05
CA VAL A 216 -9.58 -0.21 6.26
C VAL A 216 -10.72 0.80 6.42
N PRO A 217 -11.97 0.44 6.78
CA PRO A 217 -12.99 1.44 7.08
C PRO A 217 -12.62 2.37 8.25
N PHE A 218 -11.57 2.04 9.02
CA PHE A 218 -11.02 2.87 10.09
C PHE A 218 -10.01 3.94 9.59
N SER A 219 -9.85 4.08 8.27
CA SER A 219 -9.10 5.16 7.62
C SER A 219 -10.01 6.25 7.10
N GLN A 220 -9.43 7.38 6.69
CA GLN A 220 -10.13 8.53 6.10
C GLN A 220 -11.15 9.16 7.06
N ILE A 221 -10.92 8.98 8.36
CA ILE A 221 -11.82 9.47 9.40
C ILE A 221 -11.83 11.01 9.43
N ALA A 222 -12.95 11.57 9.88
CA ALA A 222 -13.15 13.00 9.73
C ALA A 222 -12.16 13.87 10.51
N THR A 223 -11.65 13.36 11.64
CA THR A 223 -10.68 14.03 12.49
C THR A 223 -9.23 13.86 12.03
N SER A 224 -8.96 13.19 10.90
CA SER A 224 -7.59 12.92 10.45
C SER A 224 -6.79 14.23 10.31
N ASP A 225 -5.60 14.23 10.93
CA ASP A 225 -4.58 15.28 10.81
C ASP A 225 -3.71 15.10 9.55
N ILE A 226 -3.91 14.02 8.81
CA ILE A 226 -3.19 13.71 7.56
C ILE A 226 -4.04 14.08 6.35
N GLN A 227 -5.29 13.66 6.35
CA GLN A 227 -6.29 13.99 5.33
C GLN A 227 -7.59 14.45 6.03
N PRO A 228 -7.71 15.74 6.36
CA PRO A 228 -8.90 16.28 7.03
C PRO A 228 -10.19 15.87 6.32
N ASN A 229 -11.19 15.44 7.10
CA ASN A 229 -12.52 15.02 6.65
C ASN A 229 -12.56 13.75 5.76
N GLY A 230 -11.47 13.00 5.62
CA GLY A 230 -11.35 11.94 4.61
C GLY A 230 -11.48 12.47 3.17
N GLY A 231 -11.34 13.78 2.99
CA GLY A 231 -11.56 14.54 1.76
C GLY A 231 -12.94 15.24 1.69
N PRO A 232 -13.05 16.50 1.24
CA PRO A 232 -11.98 17.43 0.88
C PRO A 232 -11.45 18.17 2.10
N LEU A 233 -10.16 18.54 2.03
CA LEU A 233 -9.58 19.65 2.78
C LEU A 233 -10.59 20.83 2.78
N PRO A 234 -11.03 21.34 3.95
CA PRO A 234 -12.18 22.24 3.97
C PRO A 234 -11.87 23.60 3.34
N PRO A 235 -12.88 24.36 2.83
CA PRO A 235 -14.26 23.95 2.60
C PRO A 235 -14.80 24.34 1.22
N LEU A 236 -15.53 23.42 0.56
CA LEU A 236 -16.62 23.82 -0.34
C LEU A 236 -18.00 23.44 0.22
N GLY A 237 -18.11 23.39 1.54
CA GLY A 237 -19.36 23.30 2.29
C GLY A 237 -19.17 23.82 3.73
N PRO A 238 -20.24 24.17 4.45
CA PRO A 238 -20.15 24.64 5.84
C PRO A 238 -19.42 23.64 6.76
N PRO A 239 -18.93 24.09 7.93
CA PRO A 239 -18.28 23.23 8.92
C PRO A 239 -19.10 21.94 9.13
N GLN A 240 -18.47 20.79 8.85
CA GLN A 240 -19.11 19.50 9.07
C GLN A 240 -19.36 19.32 10.57
N PRO A 241 -20.56 18.91 11.01
CA PRO A 241 -20.83 18.63 12.43
C PRO A 241 -19.79 17.63 12.95
N ASN A 242 -19.26 17.83 14.16
CA ASN A 242 -18.21 16.99 14.75
C ASN A 242 -18.58 15.50 14.69
N PRO A 243 -17.99 14.68 13.79
CA PRO A 243 -18.49 13.34 13.53
C PRO A 243 -17.54 12.33 14.17
N ARG A 244 -17.62 12.19 15.49
CA ARG A 244 -16.79 11.22 16.25
C ARG A 244 -16.98 9.74 15.84
N ASN A 245 -17.91 9.44 14.91
CA ASN A 245 -18.36 8.08 14.58
C ASN A 245 -18.47 7.78 13.06
N ILE A 246 -17.99 8.63 12.14
CA ILE A 246 -18.24 8.43 10.69
C ILE A 246 -17.05 7.73 10.02
N PRO A 247 -17.22 6.50 9.48
CA PRO A 247 -16.20 5.86 8.64
C PRO A 247 -15.91 6.72 7.43
N GLY A 248 -14.62 6.96 7.16
CA GLY A 248 -14.20 7.70 5.99
C GLY A 248 -14.47 6.97 4.68
N LEU A 249 -14.37 5.64 4.71
CA LEU A 249 -14.69 4.72 3.62
C LEU A 249 -15.83 3.79 4.05
N THR A 250 -16.60 3.30 3.08
CA THR A 250 -17.75 2.43 3.33
C THR A 250 -17.68 1.15 2.52
N SER A 251 -18.18 0.06 3.08
CA SER A 251 -18.34 -1.23 2.41
C SER A 251 -19.77 -1.46 1.91
N ILE A 252 -20.62 -0.43 1.95
CA ILE A 252 -22.01 -0.48 1.49
C ILE A 252 -22.05 -0.28 -0.03
N SER A 253 -22.73 -1.18 -0.72
CA SER A 253 -22.92 -1.16 -2.19
C SER A 253 -23.55 0.16 -2.68
N GLY A 254 -23.26 0.53 -3.93
CA GLY A 254 -23.75 1.78 -4.55
C GLY A 254 -22.69 2.82 -4.87
N GLY A 255 -21.40 2.52 -4.67
CA GLY A 255 -20.28 3.36 -5.13
C GLY A 255 -19.57 2.71 -6.31
N VAL A 256 -19.39 3.46 -7.40
CA VAL A 256 -18.66 3.03 -8.61
C VAL A 256 -17.65 4.09 -9.05
N PRO A 257 -16.48 3.70 -9.55
CA PRO A 257 -15.48 4.66 -10.01
C PRO A 257 -15.88 5.25 -11.36
N ILE A 258 -15.51 6.51 -11.58
CA ILE A 258 -15.75 7.23 -12.84
C ILE A 258 -14.43 7.22 -13.63
N PHE A 259 -14.44 6.60 -14.80
CA PHE A 259 -13.32 6.63 -15.73
C PHE A 259 -13.63 7.56 -16.89
N LYS A 260 -12.66 8.37 -17.31
CA LYS A 260 -12.76 9.24 -18.48
C LYS A 260 -11.54 9.04 -19.34
N ASN A 261 -11.73 8.80 -20.63
CA ASN A 261 -10.65 8.49 -21.57
C ASN A 261 -9.74 7.33 -21.09
N GLY A 262 -10.35 6.32 -20.44
CA GLY A 262 -9.64 5.13 -19.95
C GLY A 262 -8.79 5.31 -18.68
N ALA A 263 -8.82 6.49 -18.05
CA ALA A 263 -8.15 6.80 -16.78
C ALA A 263 -9.16 7.21 -15.70
N LEU A 264 -8.79 7.03 -14.43
CA LEU A 264 -9.66 7.33 -13.30
C LEU A 264 -9.80 8.84 -13.12
N ALA A 265 -11.04 9.32 -13.15
CA ALA A 265 -11.39 10.73 -12.97
C ALA A 265 -11.99 11.02 -11.58
N GLY A 266 -12.61 10.02 -10.94
CA GLY A 266 -13.29 10.21 -9.66
C GLY A 266 -14.19 9.05 -9.26
N GLY A 267 -15.25 9.34 -8.52
CA GLY A 267 -16.22 8.34 -8.06
C GLY A 267 -17.66 8.87 -8.02
N LEU A 268 -18.61 7.97 -8.27
CA LEU A 268 -20.05 8.21 -8.18
C LEU A 268 -20.62 7.34 -7.06
N GLY A 269 -21.50 7.90 -6.26
CA GLY A 269 -22.16 7.22 -5.15
C GLY A 269 -23.65 7.47 -5.15
N ILE A 270 -24.43 6.41 -4.92
CA ILE A 270 -25.89 6.44 -4.85
C ILE A 270 -26.34 6.04 -3.44
N SER A 271 -27.28 6.79 -2.88
CA SER A 271 -27.99 6.45 -1.64
C SER A 271 -29.50 6.62 -1.81
N GLY A 272 -30.31 5.89 -1.04
CA GLY A 272 -31.75 6.15 -0.94
C GLY A 272 -32.65 5.21 -1.73
N GLY A 273 -32.09 4.30 -2.54
CA GLY A 273 -32.86 3.21 -3.15
C GLY A 273 -33.67 2.47 -2.09
N SER A 274 -34.85 1.93 -2.43
CA SER A 274 -35.83 1.42 -1.47
C SER A 274 -35.36 0.18 -0.69
N ASP A 275 -34.21 -0.38 -1.05
CA ASP A 275 -33.54 -1.47 -0.34
C ASP A 275 -32.33 -0.99 0.48
N THR A 276 -32.09 0.32 0.49
CA THR A 276 -30.96 0.94 1.18
C THR A 276 -31.37 1.59 2.48
N PHE A 277 -30.39 1.56 3.37
CA PHE A 277 -30.54 1.77 4.80
C PHE A 277 -31.30 3.03 5.20
N VAL A 278 -32.17 2.83 6.18
CA VAL A 278 -32.70 3.86 7.07
C VAL A 278 -31.54 4.41 7.91
N ALA A 279 -31.07 5.63 7.62
CA ALA A 279 -30.44 6.45 8.64
C ALA A 279 -31.50 6.72 9.73
N ASN A 280 -31.30 6.11 10.91
CA ASN A 280 -32.12 6.20 12.13
C ASN A 280 -33.64 5.90 12.02
N PRO A 281 -34.16 4.80 12.62
CA PRO A 281 -35.56 4.76 13.01
C PRO A 281 -35.79 5.63 14.26
N PRO A 282 -36.87 6.43 14.31
CA PRO A 282 -37.26 7.13 15.53
C PRO A 282 -37.80 6.11 16.56
N ASN A 283 -37.06 5.94 17.67
CA ASN A 283 -37.34 5.13 18.87
C ASN A 283 -36.85 3.65 18.89
N PRO A 284 -36.18 3.19 19.97
CA PRO A 284 -35.65 1.84 20.12
C PRO A 284 -36.76 0.88 20.61
N PRO A 285 -36.85 -0.36 20.10
CA PRO A 285 -35.81 -1.37 20.30
C PRO A 285 -35.58 -2.22 19.04
N VAL A 286 -34.82 -1.70 18.07
CA VAL A 286 -34.22 -2.51 16.99
C VAL A 286 -32.78 -2.04 16.74
N ALA A 287 -32.02 -1.81 17.82
CA ALA A 287 -30.62 -1.37 17.73
C ALA A 287 -29.63 -2.52 17.46
N SER A 288 -30.10 -3.76 17.27
CA SER A 288 -29.24 -4.96 17.13
C SER A 288 -29.25 -5.59 15.73
N ASN A 289 -29.85 -5.00 14.70
CA ASN A 289 -29.96 -5.69 13.40
C ASN A 289 -29.69 -4.87 12.13
N LEU A 290 -29.31 -3.60 12.25
CA LEU A 290 -28.96 -2.78 11.08
C LEU A 290 -27.44 -2.53 11.01
N LEU A 291 -26.79 -2.10 12.08
CA LEU A 291 -25.31 -2.13 12.13
C LEU A 291 -24.77 -3.56 12.03
N ASN A 292 -25.53 -4.57 12.47
CA ASN A 292 -25.17 -5.97 12.26
C ASN A 292 -25.30 -6.36 10.77
N ASN A 293 -26.40 -6.05 10.08
CA ASN A 293 -26.56 -6.45 8.66
C ASN A 293 -25.70 -5.65 7.65
N MET A 294 -25.14 -4.50 8.04
CA MET A 294 -24.20 -3.74 7.22
C MET A 294 -22.88 -4.49 6.98
N PHE A 295 -22.60 -5.52 7.80
CA PHE A 295 -21.35 -6.29 7.73
C PHE A 295 -21.49 -7.75 7.32
N ILE A 296 -22.71 -8.29 7.25
CA ILE A 296 -22.88 -9.74 7.27
C ILE A 296 -22.83 -10.37 5.87
N TYR A 297 -23.26 -9.72 4.77
CA TYR A 297 -23.17 -10.34 3.45
C TYR A 297 -22.88 -9.35 2.31
N CYS A 298 -21.80 -9.58 1.54
CA CYS A 298 -21.49 -8.88 0.28
C CYS A 298 -22.34 -9.41 -0.90
N GLU A 299 -23.61 -9.70 -0.62
CA GLU A 299 -24.46 -10.55 -1.44
C GLU A 299 -25.79 -9.89 -1.74
N GLY A 300 -26.40 -10.36 -2.81
CA GLY A 300 -27.58 -9.72 -3.36
C GLY A 300 -27.20 -8.51 -4.20
N VAL A 301 -28.22 -7.98 -4.87
CA VAL A 301 -28.08 -6.85 -5.78
C VAL A 301 -28.84 -5.71 -5.15
N SER A 302 -28.13 -4.66 -4.73
CA SER A 302 -28.80 -3.47 -4.20
C SER A 302 -29.28 -2.56 -5.34
N ARG A 303 -30.38 -1.82 -5.16
CA ARG A 303 -30.87 -0.84 -6.12
C ARG A 303 -29.88 0.30 -6.27
N ASP A 304 -29.23 0.73 -5.20
CA ASP A 304 -28.13 1.71 -5.26
C ASP A 304 -26.99 1.22 -6.18
N GLU A 305 -26.61 -0.06 -6.11
CA GLU A 305 -25.59 -0.64 -7.00
C GLU A 305 -26.06 -0.68 -8.47
N VAL A 306 -27.27 -1.15 -8.72
CA VAL A 306 -27.84 -1.21 -10.08
C VAL A 306 -27.90 0.19 -10.70
N ILE A 307 -28.36 1.17 -9.92
CA ILE A 307 -28.46 2.56 -10.37
C ILE A 307 -27.07 3.14 -10.61
N ALA A 308 -26.11 2.93 -9.70
CA ALA A 308 -24.75 3.40 -9.85
C ALA A 308 -24.08 2.84 -11.12
N LEU A 309 -24.22 1.53 -11.37
CA LEU A 309 -23.69 0.87 -12.57
C LEU A 309 -24.35 1.37 -13.86
N GLY A 310 -25.64 1.66 -13.83
CA GLY A 310 -26.37 2.24 -14.96
C GLY A 310 -26.00 3.71 -15.23
N ALA A 311 -25.67 4.47 -14.17
CA ALA A 311 -25.42 5.90 -14.22
C ALA A 311 -24.04 6.31 -14.78
N VAL A 312 -23.10 5.36 -14.91
CA VAL A 312 -21.75 5.63 -15.40
C VAL A 312 -21.57 5.28 -16.88
N ARG A 313 -22.64 5.33 -17.68
CA ARG A 313 -22.54 5.00 -19.11
C ARG A 313 -21.73 6.06 -19.86
N GLY A 314 -20.69 5.62 -20.57
CA GLY A 314 -19.66 6.48 -21.17
C GLY A 314 -18.53 6.86 -20.20
N TYR A 315 -18.62 6.41 -18.94
CA TYR A 315 -17.65 6.64 -17.87
C TYR A 315 -17.24 5.34 -17.15
N GLU A 316 -17.50 4.19 -17.77
CA GLU A 316 -17.30 2.89 -17.15
C GLU A 316 -15.83 2.57 -16.95
N VAL A 317 -15.53 1.79 -15.91
CA VAL A 317 -14.23 1.11 -15.80
C VAL A 317 -14.01 0.24 -17.04
N PRO A 318 -12.88 0.41 -17.76
CA PRO A 318 -12.50 -0.49 -18.84
C PRO A 318 -12.52 -1.94 -18.37
N ASN A 319 -13.05 -2.85 -19.19
CA ASN A 319 -13.27 -4.25 -18.79
C ASN A 319 -12.00 -4.92 -18.28
N ASP A 320 -10.84 -4.59 -18.84
CA ASP A 320 -9.52 -5.14 -18.47
C ASP A 320 -8.94 -4.56 -17.16
N LYS A 321 -9.60 -3.57 -16.58
CA LYS A 321 -9.23 -2.89 -15.32
C LYS A 321 -10.25 -3.12 -14.20
N ARG A 322 -11.36 -3.82 -14.46
CA ARG A 322 -12.36 -4.08 -13.42
C ARG A 322 -11.82 -4.99 -12.33
N GLY A 323 -12.34 -4.83 -11.11
CA GLY A 323 -11.97 -5.65 -9.96
C GLY A 323 -12.09 -7.15 -10.19
N ASP A 324 -13.11 -7.57 -10.94
CA ASP A 324 -13.34 -8.97 -11.33
C ASP A 324 -12.31 -9.53 -12.32
N THR A 325 -11.34 -8.74 -12.78
CA THR A 325 -10.19 -9.25 -13.53
C THR A 325 -8.95 -9.50 -12.66
N ILE A 326 -9.05 -9.20 -11.36
CA ILE A 326 -7.95 -9.29 -10.39
C ILE A 326 -8.17 -10.48 -9.47
N PHE A 327 -7.09 -11.21 -9.20
CA PHE A 327 -7.07 -12.38 -8.34
C PHE A 327 -6.09 -12.16 -7.18
N LEU A 328 -6.56 -12.33 -5.95
CA LEU A 328 -5.73 -12.33 -4.76
C LEU A 328 -5.68 -13.77 -4.21
N ASP A 329 -4.47 -14.35 -4.16
CA ASP A 329 -4.26 -15.76 -3.77
C ASP A 329 -5.15 -16.75 -4.54
N GLY A 330 -5.44 -16.46 -5.81
CA GLY A 330 -6.30 -17.28 -6.67
C GLY A 330 -7.80 -17.01 -6.52
N ILE A 331 -8.21 -16.10 -5.64
CA ILE A 331 -9.60 -15.68 -5.44
C ILE A 331 -9.88 -14.44 -6.28
N GLN A 332 -10.84 -14.54 -7.19
CA GLN A 332 -11.32 -13.41 -8.00
C GLN A 332 -12.02 -12.38 -7.10
N LEU A 333 -11.73 -11.09 -7.28
CA LEU A 333 -12.44 -10.05 -6.54
C LEU A 333 -13.84 -9.83 -7.12
N LEU A 334 -14.76 -9.37 -6.27
CA LEU A 334 -16.07 -8.89 -6.74
C LEU A 334 -15.94 -7.48 -7.31
N TYR A 335 -16.61 -7.23 -8.42
CA TYR A 335 -16.80 -5.88 -8.98
C TYR A 335 -18.26 -5.45 -8.88
N ALA A 336 -19.19 -6.31 -9.28
CA ALA A 336 -20.63 -6.12 -9.18
C ALA A 336 -21.31 -7.48 -9.02
N ASN A 337 -22.46 -7.51 -8.33
CA ASN A 337 -23.33 -8.69 -8.27
C ASN A 337 -24.35 -8.74 -9.41
N THR A 338 -24.38 -7.70 -10.25
CA THR A 338 -25.27 -7.58 -11.41
C THR A 338 -24.57 -6.90 -12.57
N SER A 339 -25.07 -7.13 -13.78
CA SER A 339 -24.68 -6.34 -14.94
C SER A 339 -25.30 -4.95 -14.89
N ALA A 340 -24.59 -3.96 -15.44
CA ALA A 340 -25.17 -2.64 -15.65
C ALA A 340 -26.43 -2.76 -16.52
N PRO A 341 -27.57 -2.25 -16.04
CA PRO A 341 -28.82 -2.34 -16.79
C PRO A 341 -28.73 -1.53 -18.09
N ASN A 342 -29.36 -2.03 -19.15
CA ASN A 342 -29.38 -1.33 -20.44
C ASN A 342 -30.58 -0.39 -20.52
N PHE A 343 -30.41 0.82 -19.97
CA PHE A 343 -31.42 1.87 -20.04
C PHE A 343 -31.20 2.80 -21.23
N ASN A 344 -32.31 3.24 -21.83
CA ASN A 344 -32.30 4.38 -22.74
C ASN A 344 -32.48 5.63 -21.90
N PHE A 345 -31.50 6.54 -21.92
CA PHE A 345 -31.63 7.81 -21.23
C PHE A 345 -32.62 8.72 -21.96
N ARG A 346 -33.57 9.26 -21.21
CA ARG A 346 -34.70 10.10 -21.61
C ARG A 346 -34.62 11.50 -21.01
N LEU A 347 -33.87 11.65 -19.92
CA LEU A 347 -33.77 12.91 -19.18
C LEU A 347 -32.61 13.77 -19.69
N THR A 348 -32.80 15.08 -19.56
CA THR A 348 -31.75 16.10 -19.70
C THR A 348 -31.53 16.78 -18.35
N TRP A 349 -30.40 17.48 -18.19
CA TRP A 349 -30.12 18.23 -16.95
C TRP A 349 -31.28 19.16 -16.56
N ASP A 350 -31.81 19.93 -17.51
CA ASP A 350 -32.91 20.87 -17.25
C ASP A 350 -34.18 20.18 -16.75
N SER A 351 -34.39 18.92 -17.14
CA SER A 351 -35.54 18.13 -16.69
C SER A 351 -35.46 17.72 -15.22
N LEU A 352 -34.29 17.82 -14.57
CA LEU A 352 -34.12 17.46 -13.16
C LEU A 352 -34.72 18.49 -12.20
N ALA A 353 -34.99 19.71 -12.64
CA ALA A 353 -35.51 20.78 -11.78
C ALA A 353 -36.86 20.45 -11.11
N THR A 354 -37.68 19.58 -11.71
CA THR A 354 -38.96 19.12 -11.14
C THR A 354 -38.82 17.85 -10.30
N ARG A 355 -37.65 17.20 -10.35
CA ARG A 355 -37.38 15.89 -9.76
C ARG A 355 -36.62 15.98 -8.45
N GLY A 356 -36.03 17.12 -8.14
CA GLY A 356 -35.15 17.27 -7.00
C GLY A 356 -34.39 18.58 -7.01
N THR A 357 -33.42 18.70 -6.11
CA THR A 357 -32.58 19.90 -5.97
C THR A 357 -31.11 19.53 -5.79
N VAL A 358 -30.22 20.43 -6.19
CA VAL A 358 -28.80 20.35 -5.85
C VAL A 358 -28.63 20.73 -4.38
N ASP A 359 -27.81 19.99 -3.64
CA ASP A 359 -27.45 20.36 -2.27
C ASP A 359 -26.74 21.72 -2.25
N PRO A 360 -27.25 22.74 -1.55
CA PRO A 360 -26.57 24.02 -1.43
C PRO A 360 -25.16 23.92 -0.79
N ASN A 361 -24.89 22.87 0.00
CA ASN A 361 -23.58 22.61 0.60
C ASN A 361 -22.58 21.96 -0.37
N PHE A 362 -23.06 21.41 -1.48
CA PHE A 362 -22.24 20.73 -2.47
C PHE A 362 -22.74 21.11 -3.88
N PRO A 363 -22.52 22.38 -4.29
CA PRO A 363 -22.94 22.86 -5.60
C PRO A 363 -22.19 22.12 -6.71
N ILE A 364 -22.78 22.16 -7.91
CA ILE A 364 -22.16 21.55 -9.09
C ILE A 364 -20.96 22.37 -9.54
N GLN A 365 -19.85 21.69 -9.76
CA GLN A 365 -18.59 22.28 -10.20
C GLN A 365 -17.74 21.30 -10.99
N ALA A 366 -16.75 21.82 -11.70
CA ALA A 366 -15.70 21.00 -12.32
C ALA A 366 -14.68 20.53 -11.27
N THR A 367 -13.87 19.53 -11.64
CA THR A 367 -12.71 19.09 -10.86
C THR A 367 -11.84 20.28 -10.46
N LEU A 368 -11.46 20.30 -9.18
CA LEU A 368 -10.61 21.34 -8.63
C LEU A 368 -9.13 21.07 -8.98
N PRO A 369 -8.27 22.10 -8.97
CA PRO A 369 -6.83 21.89 -9.09
C PRO A 369 -6.34 20.90 -8.01
N ALA A 370 -5.56 19.90 -8.45
CA ALA A 370 -4.98 18.91 -7.56
C ALA A 370 -4.10 19.60 -6.50
N LYS A 371 -4.31 19.25 -5.23
CA LYS A 371 -3.51 19.73 -4.10
C LYS A 371 -2.36 18.79 -3.78
N MET A 372 -2.53 17.49 -3.97
CA MET A 372 -1.43 16.55 -3.76
C MET A 372 -0.50 16.53 -4.99
N PRO A 373 0.81 16.38 -4.78
CA PRO A 373 1.74 16.21 -5.90
C PRO A 373 1.35 14.95 -6.69
N MET A 374 1.60 14.92 -7.99
CA MET A 374 1.40 13.68 -8.74
C MET A 374 2.32 12.56 -8.26
N GLU A 375 3.57 12.92 -7.98
CA GLU A 375 4.60 12.08 -7.38
C GLU A 375 5.56 12.99 -6.62
N GLY A 376 6.01 12.57 -5.45
CA GLY A 376 6.93 13.37 -4.63
C GLY A 376 6.57 13.45 -3.15
N GLU A 377 7.29 14.32 -2.45
CA GLU A 377 6.98 14.74 -1.07
C GLU A 377 5.60 15.41 -1.03
N VAL A 378 4.75 14.98 -0.11
CA VAL A 378 3.38 15.47 -0.03
C VAL A 378 3.33 16.83 0.65
N ILE A 379 2.86 17.83 -0.08
CA ILE A 379 2.58 19.18 0.40
C ILE A 379 1.22 19.55 -0.17
N MET A 380 0.22 19.71 0.69
CA MET A 380 -1.13 20.11 0.25
C MET A 380 -1.40 21.58 0.52
N ASP A 381 -0.96 22.07 1.68
CA ASP A 381 -1.03 23.46 2.11
C ASP A 381 -0.03 23.69 3.28
N ALA A 382 -0.01 24.90 3.85
CA ALA A 382 0.89 25.24 4.95
C ALA A 382 0.65 24.45 6.25
N SER A 383 -0.57 23.96 6.48
CA SER A 383 -0.92 23.09 7.62
C SER A 383 -0.67 21.60 7.36
N HIS A 384 -0.52 21.21 6.10
CA HIS A 384 -0.31 19.84 5.65
C HIS A 384 0.96 19.73 4.79
N ASP A 385 2.07 20.16 5.37
CA ASP A 385 3.41 20.05 4.80
C ASP A 385 4.12 18.81 5.37
N PHE A 386 4.19 17.74 4.58
CA PHE A 386 4.81 16.47 4.93
C PHE A 386 6.13 16.23 4.19
N ARG A 387 6.88 17.31 3.88
CA ARG A 387 8.29 17.19 3.48
C ARG A 387 9.12 16.48 4.55
N MET A 388 10.24 15.88 4.16
CA MET A 388 11.12 15.20 5.11
C MET A 388 11.66 16.18 6.16
N LYS A 389 11.53 15.83 7.44
CA LYS A 389 11.94 16.64 8.59
C LYS A 389 12.75 15.81 9.58
N ASP A 390 13.50 16.50 10.43
CA ASP A 390 14.15 15.88 11.59
C ASP A 390 13.09 15.47 12.62
N GLY A 391 13.30 14.33 13.25
CA GLY A 391 12.60 13.89 14.46
C GLY A 391 13.55 13.84 15.65
N ALA A 392 13.12 13.20 16.73
CA ALA A 392 13.90 13.08 17.95
C ALA A 392 15.22 12.30 17.76
N LEU A 393 15.19 11.22 16.96
CA LEU A 393 16.35 10.35 16.72
C LEU A 393 16.74 10.18 15.24
N LEU A 394 15.77 10.36 14.34
CA LEU A 394 15.98 10.29 12.89
C LEU A 394 16.19 11.70 12.33
N THR A 395 17.23 11.89 11.53
CA THR A 395 17.44 13.13 10.78
C THR A 395 16.60 13.14 9.50
N ALA A 396 16.33 14.31 8.93
CA ALA A 396 15.64 14.48 7.65
C ALA A 396 16.36 13.74 6.51
N ALA A 397 17.69 13.63 6.57
CA ALA A 397 18.50 12.85 5.63
C ALA A 397 18.24 11.35 5.75
N GLU A 398 18.13 10.83 6.97
CA GLU A 398 17.80 9.42 7.23
C GLU A 398 16.35 9.12 6.85
N VAL A 399 15.40 10.02 7.15
CA VAL A 399 14.01 9.90 6.70
C VAL A 399 13.93 9.83 5.17
N ARG A 400 14.69 10.70 4.48
CA ARG A 400 14.82 10.65 3.02
C ARG A 400 15.42 9.33 2.55
N GLN A 401 16.44 8.81 3.22
CA GLN A 401 17.04 7.51 2.89
C GLN A 401 16.02 6.37 3.00
N ILE A 402 15.31 6.28 4.13
CA ILE A 402 14.27 5.26 4.40
C ILE A 402 13.21 5.27 3.30
N ILE A 403 12.69 6.45 2.96
CA ILE A 403 11.66 6.60 1.94
C ILE A 403 12.22 6.30 0.54
N THR A 404 13.43 6.75 0.21
CA THR A 404 14.07 6.47 -1.09
C THR A 404 14.28 4.98 -1.30
N GLN A 405 14.72 4.26 -0.27
CA GLN A 405 14.88 2.80 -0.31
C GLN A 405 13.54 2.09 -0.54
N ALA A 406 12.49 2.50 0.18
CA ALA A 406 11.15 1.97 0.00
C ALA A 406 10.60 2.23 -1.42
N VAL A 407 10.66 3.48 -1.91
CA VAL A 407 10.20 3.85 -3.26
C VAL A 407 10.98 3.09 -4.34
N THR A 408 12.30 2.94 -4.17
CA THR A 408 13.15 2.16 -5.08
C THR A 408 12.70 0.70 -5.11
N ARG A 409 12.39 0.10 -3.95
CA ARG A 409 11.86 -1.26 -3.88
C ARG A 409 10.48 -1.35 -4.54
N ALA A 410 9.58 -0.41 -4.28
CA ALA A 410 8.26 -0.37 -4.90
C ALA A 410 8.33 -0.35 -6.44
N GLY A 411 9.31 0.37 -7.01
CA GLY A 411 9.55 0.39 -8.45
C GLY A 411 9.92 -0.96 -9.07
N ARG A 412 10.38 -1.94 -8.26
CA ARG A 412 10.69 -3.31 -8.69
C ARG A 412 9.64 -4.31 -8.24
N THR A 413 8.85 -4.00 -7.22
CA THR A 413 7.82 -4.90 -6.69
C THR A 413 6.69 -5.10 -7.69
N ARG A 414 6.32 -6.35 -7.97
CA ARG A 414 5.12 -6.69 -8.74
C ARG A 414 3.87 -6.32 -7.95
N ALA A 415 3.06 -5.42 -8.51
CA ALA A 415 1.77 -5.04 -7.93
C ALA A 415 0.80 -6.23 -7.86
N ALA A 416 -0.06 -6.25 -6.82
CA ALA A 416 -1.09 -7.27 -6.69
C ALA A 416 -2.38 -6.93 -7.46
N ILE A 417 -2.76 -5.66 -7.48
CA ILE A 417 -4.07 -5.22 -7.99
C ILE A 417 -4.01 -4.48 -9.34
N ARG A 418 -2.81 -4.24 -9.89
CA ARG A 418 -2.68 -3.42 -11.12
C ARG A 418 -2.79 -4.24 -12.39
N ARG A 419 -3.42 -3.64 -13.40
CA ARG A 419 -3.52 -4.14 -14.77
C ARG A 419 -2.79 -3.20 -15.75
N PRO A 420 -2.04 -3.73 -16.73
CA PRO A 420 -1.77 -5.15 -16.98
C PRO A 420 -0.89 -5.80 -15.90
N ILE A 421 -0.96 -7.13 -15.79
CA ILE A 421 -0.10 -7.92 -14.89
C ILE A 421 1.38 -7.66 -15.23
N GLY A 422 2.23 -7.59 -14.20
CA GLY A 422 3.63 -7.20 -14.37
C GLY A 422 3.85 -5.69 -14.29
N SER A 423 2.85 -4.94 -13.82
CA SER A 423 3.03 -3.53 -13.45
C SER A 423 3.77 -3.40 -12.11
N PRO A 424 4.64 -2.39 -11.95
CA PRO A 424 5.29 -2.10 -10.69
C PRO A 424 4.29 -1.58 -9.67
N ALA A 425 4.62 -1.74 -8.39
CA ALA A 425 3.82 -1.20 -7.30
C ALA A 425 3.87 0.34 -7.28
N ARG A 426 2.80 0.96 -6.79
CA ARG A 426 2.63 2.38 -6.52
C ARG A 426 1.99 2.55 -5.16
N VAL A 427 2.72 3.21 -4.27
CA VAL A 427 2.37 3.31 -2.86
C VAL A 427 2.54 4.74 -2.37
N PHE A 428 1.92 5.03 -1.23
CA PHE A 428 2.40 6.03 -0.31
C PHE A 428 3.38 5.40 0.67
N VAL A 429 4.42 6.14 1.02
CA VAL A 429 5.37 5.78 2.08
C VAL A 429 5.38 6.90 3.10
N ALA A 430 5.14 6.57 4.37
CA ALA A 430 5.18 7.52 5.48
C ALA A 430 6.21 7.07 6.53
N VAL A 431 6.87 8.03 7.17
CA VAL A 431 7.73 7.80 8.33
C VAL A 431 7.23 8.63 9.50
N SER A 432 7.08 8.03 10.67
CA SER A 432 6.66 8.68 11.91
C SER A 432 7.77 8.65 12.96
N ASP A 433 7.80 9.66 13.82
CA ASP A 433 8.62 9.72 15.02
C ASP A 433 7.99 8.93 16.18
N LEU A 434 8.68 8.89 17.33
CA LEU A 434 8.28 8.17 18.54
C LEU A 434 6.98 8.66 19.19
N ASP A 435 6.68 9.95 19.03
CA ASP A 435 5.44 10.55 19.52
C ASP A 435 4.28 10.38 18.53
N GLY A 436 4.53 9.87 17.33
CA GLY A 436 3.56 9.71 16.24
C GLY A 436 3.57 10.85 15.21
N THR A 437 4.38 11.89 15.41
CA THR A 437 4.53 12.99 14.44
C THR A 437 5.04 12.44 13.11
N ILE A 438 4.43 12.84 12.00
CA ILE A 438 4.89 12.40 10.67
C ILE A 438 6.11 13.22 10.25
N LEU A 439 7.23 12.52 10.05
CA LEU A 439 8.50 13.08 9.61
C LEU A 439 8.61 13.21 8.09
N GLY A 440 7.75 12.52 7.34
CA GLY A 440 7.67 12.68 5.89
C GLY A 440 6.67 11.72 5.24
N ILE A 441 6.06 12.16 4.13
CA ILE A 441 5.21 11.33 3.27
C ILE A 441 5.64 11.51 1.81
N TRP A 442 5.81 10.39 1.11
CA TRP A 442 6.02 10.36 -0.34
C TRP A 442 4.88 9.64 -1.04
N ARG A 443 4.38 10.23 -2.12
CA ARG A 443 3.40 9.63 -3.03
C ARG A 443 4.10 9.16 -4.30
N MET A 444 3.90 7.92 -4.72
CA MET A 444 4.23 7.49 -6.08
C MET A 444 3.10 7.82 -7.06
N ALA A 445 3.44 8.06 -8.34
CA ALA A 445 2.45 8.31 -9.38
C ALA A 445 1.36 7.23 -9.44
N ASP A 446 0.10 7.66 -9.54
CA ASP A 446 -1.07 6.78 -9.61
C ASP A 446 -1.29 5.86 -8.39
N ALA A 447 -0.63 6.11 -7.25
CA ALA A 447 -1.01 5.48 -5.99
C ALA A 447 -2.50 5.75 -5.66
N THR A 448 -3.14 4.77 -5.01
CA THR A 448 -4.51 4.86 -4.50
C THR A 448 -4.60 5.90 -3.39
N MET A 449 -5.61 6.78 -3.44
CA MET A 449 -5.63 7.98 -2.59
C MET A 449 -5.89 7.70 -1.11
N PHE A 450 -6.61 6.62 -0.78
CA PHE A 450 -6.81 6.22 0.62
C PHE A 450 -5.49 5.89 1.33
N SER A 451 -4.47 5.54 0.56
CA SER A 451 -3.21 5.03 1.07
C SER A 451 -2.37 6.07 1.77
N MET A 452 -2.62 7.36 1.57
CA MET A 452 -1.91 8.42 2.30
C MET A 452 -2.16 8.32 3.80
N ASP A 453 -3.44 8.30 4.19
CA ASP A 453 -3.83 8.17 5.60
C ASP A 453 -3.38 6.81 6.16
N VAL A 454 -3.61 5.74 5.41
CA VAL A 454 -3.25 4.38 5.82
C VAL A 454 -1.74 4.21 6.02
N ALA A 455 -0.90 4.79 5.14
CA ALA A 455 0.55 4.73 5.31
C ALA A 455 0.98 5.41 6.62
N ALA A 456 0.43 6.59 6.91
CA ALA A 456 0.69 7.29 8.17
C ALA A 456 0.18 6.51 9.40
N GLN A 457 -1.03 5.96 9.34
CA GLN A 457 -1.59 5.11 10.39
C GLN A 457 -0.72 3.87 10.65
N LYS A 458 -0.20 3.22 9.60
CA LYS A 458 0.68 2.06 9.73
C LYS A 458 2.01 2.41 10.39
N ALA A 459 2.61 3.55 10.04
CA ALA A 459 3.84 4.04 10.68
C ALA A 459 3.60 4.28 12.18
N ARG A 460 2.52 5.00 12.51
CA ARG A 460 2.08 5.29 13.89
C ARG A 460 1.80 4.02 14.69
N SER A 461 1.09 3.04 14.11
CA SER A 461 0.85 1.74 14.75
C SER A 461 2.15 1.00 15.07
N ALA A 462 3.10 0.96 14.15
CA ALA A 462 4.37 0.28 14.40
C ALA A 462 5.12 0.87 15.61
N VAL A 463 5.07 2.20 15.76
CA VAL A 463 5.63 2.90 16.93
C VAL A 463 4.83 2.60 18.20
N ALA A 464 3.52 2.87 18.19
CA ALA A 464 2.67 2.78 19.39
C ALA A 464 2.72 1.37 20.01
N PHE A 465 2.71 0.32 19.19
CA PHE A 465 2.75 -1.05 19.69
C PHE A 465 4.16 -1.52 20.10
N SER A 466 5.21 -0.87 19.60
CA SER A 466 6.60 -1.20 19.99
C SER A 466 7.06 -0.43 21.22
N ASN A 467 6.56 0.78 21.43
CA ASN A 467 7.01 1.69 22.50
C ASN A 467 6.52 1.21 23.89
N PRO A 468 7.42 0.89 24.85
CA PRO A 468 7.03 0.44 26.19
C PRO A 468 6.33 1.51 27.02
N ASN A 469 6.45 2.79 26.65
CA ASN A 469 5.81 3.92 27.32
C ASN A 469 4.44 4.27 26.73
N ASP A 470 4.06 3.63 25.62
CA ASP A 470 2.75 3.78 25.02
C ASP A 470 1.77 2.76 25.61
N ALA A 471 0.52 3.16 25.83
CA ALA A 471 -0.53 2.27 26.33
C ALA A 471 -0.69 1.01 25.46
N MET A 472 -0.58 1.14 24.13
CA MET A 472 -0.69 0.02 23.20
C MET A 472 0.50 -0.94 23.33
N GLY A 473 1.70 -0.40 23.49
CA GLY A 473 2.90 -1.20 23.69
C GLY A 473 2.94 -1.89 25.06
N MET A 474 2.37 -1.27 26.10
CA MET A 474 2.15 -1.92 27.40
C MET A 474 1.16 -3.08 27.28
N GLN A 475 0.00 -2.85 26.63
CA GLN A 475 -1.01 -3.88 26.43
C GLN A 475 -0.49 -5.07 25.62
N MET A 476 0.27 -4.81 24.55
CA MET A 476 0.91 -5.87 23.75
C MET A 476 1.88 -6.70 24.58
N ARG A 477 2.69 -6.07 25.43
CA ARG A 477 3.61 -6.78 26.33
C ARG A 477 2.88 -7.64 27.34
N THR A 478 1.83 -7.10 27.97
CA THR A 478 0.96 -7.85 28.87
C THR A 478 0.36 -9.07 28.18
N LEU A 479 -0.18 -8.91 26.96
CA LEU A 479 -0.78 -10.00 26.19
C LEU A 479 0.22 -11.11 25.88
N LEU A 480 1.48 -10.76 25.61
CA LEU A 480 2.53 -11.72 25.24
C LEU A 480 3.36 -12.23 26.43
N GLY A 481 3.06 -11.79 27.65
CA GLY A 481 3.86 -12.13 28.84
C GLY A 481 5.28 -11.56 28.80
N VAL A 482 5.49 -10.47 28.05
CA VAL A 482 6.77 -9.77 27.96
C VAL A 482 6.87 -8.77 29.13
N PRO A 483 8.01 -8.65 29.83
CA PRO A 483 8.17 -7.65 30.88
C PRO A 483 7.89 -6.23 30.38
N ALA A 484 7.21 -5.41 31.18
CA ALA A 484 6.67 -4.11 30.74
C ALA A 484 7.71 -3.17 30.09
N GLY A 485 8.95 -3.15 30.60
CA GLY A 485 10.04 -2.35 30.05
C GLY A 485 10.91 -3.04 29.00
N ALA A 486 10.67 -4.32 28.68
CA ALA A 486 11.52 -5.06 27.77
C ALA A 486 11.35 -4.55 26.31
N PRO A 487 12.44 -4.54 25.51
CA PRO A 487 12.34 -4.24 24.08
C PRO A 487 11.41 -5.22 23.37
N LEU A 488 10.56 -4.69 22.50
CA LEU A 488 9.65 -5.47 21.66
C LEU A 488 9.41 -4.70 20.37
N ALA A 489 9.68 -5.33 19.22
CA ALA A 489 9.44 -4.78 17.90
C ALA A 489 8.19 -5.44 17.30
N VAL A 490 7.14 -4.65 17.14
CA VAL A 490 5.82 -5.08 16.68
C VAL A 490 5.52 -4.45 15.33
N SER A 491 5.31 -5.29 14.31
CA SER A 491 4.81 -4.83 13.01
C SER A 491 3.28 -4.75 13.01
N THR A 492 2.71 -3.98 12.08
CA THR A 492 1.25 -3.95 11.93
C THR A 492 0.68 -5.31 11.55
N ARG A 493 1.42 -6.17 10.83
CA ARG A 493 1.00 -7.55 10.56
C ARG A 493 0.76 -8.34 11.85
N ALA A 494 1.63 -8.21 12.84
CA ALA A 494 1.46 -8.88 14.13
C ALA A 494 0.21 -8.36 14.86
N VAL A 495 -0.01 -7.04 14.83
CA VAL A 495 -1.21 -6.41 15.39
C VAL A 495 -2.47 -6.97 14.73
N GLY A 496 -2.53 -7.00 13.40
CA GLY A 496 -3.65 -7.55 12.64
C GLY A 496 -3.90 -9.03 12.89
N PHE A 497 -2.84 -9.80 13.07
CA PHE A 497 -2.91 -11.22 13.40
C PHE A 497 -3.59 -11.45 14.76
N LEU A 498 -3.32 -10.61 15.75
CA LEU A 498 -3.93 -10.63 17.08
C LEU A 498 -5.29 -9.89 17.14
N SER A 499 -5.64 -9.16 16.09
CA SER A 499 -6.86 -8.33 16.02
C SER A 499 -8.09 -9.07 15.52
N GLN A 500 -7.93 -10.27 14.96
CA GLN A 500 -9.00 -11.03 14.29
C GLN A 500 -9.71 -11.99 15.25
N ARG A 501 -11.05 -12.00 15.20
CA ARG A 501 -11.95 -12.89 15.97
C ARG A 501 -11.64 -14.36 15.82
N TYR A 502 -11.49 -14.80 14.57
CA TYR A 502 -11.13 -16.18 14.22
C TYR A 502 -9.64 -16.34 14.42
N TYR A 503 -9.22 -16.55 15.67
CA TYR A 503 -7.81 -16.69 16.04
C TYR A 503 -7.43 -18.16 16.30
N PRO A 504 -6.31 -18.65 15.74
CA PRO A 504 -5.47 -17.98 14.73
C PRO A 504 -6.26 -17.62 13.46
N PRO A 505 -5.89 -16.55 12.74
CA PRO A 505 -6.59 -16.10 11.53
C PRO A 505 -7.10 -17.24 10.65
N GLY A 506 -8.42 -17.30 10.50
CA GLY A 506 -9.11 -18.30 9.70
C GLY A 506 -9.37 -19.64 10.38
N ILE A 507 -9.39 -19.70 11.71
CA ILE A 507 -9.87 -20.86 12.46
C ILE A 507 -11.17 -20.50 13.20
N ASP A 508 -12.29 -21.09 12.77
CA ASP A 508 -13.62 -20.76 13.30
C ASP A 508 -13.86 -21.38 14.68
N GLN A 509 -13.22 -22.52 14.93
CA GLN A 509 -13.39 -23.29 16.15
C GLN A 509 -12.89 -22.50 17.36
N GLY A 510 -13.76 -22.34 18.37
CA GLY A 510 -13.42 -21.63 19.60
C GLY A 510 -13.43 -20.10 19.46
N ALA A 511 -13.93 -19.57 18.34
CA ALA A 511 -14.21 -18.14 18.21
C ALA A 511 -15.18 -17.69 19.33
N PRO A 512 -14.93 -16.54 19.97
CA PRO A 512 -15.83 -16.01 20.99
C PRO A 512 -17.24 -15.82 20.42
N PRO A 513 -18.32 -15.89 21.21
CA PRO A 513 -19.68 -15.65 20.72
C PRO A 513 -19.80 -14.35 19.90
N GLN A 514 -20.64 -14.33 18.85
CA GLN A 514 -20.87 -13.10 18.07
C GLN A 514 -21.86 -12.23 18.83
N THR A 515 -21.35 -11.47 19.80
CA THR A 515 -22.18 -10.54 20.59
C THR A 515 -22.27 -9.15 19.96
N LEU A 516 -21.42 -8.85 18.98
CA LEU A 516 -21.22 -7.51 18.42
C LEU A 516 -21.00 -7.52 16.89
N PRO A 517 -21.27 -6.39 16.20
CA PRO A 517 -21.12 -6.26 14.74
C PRO A 517 -19.67 -6.41 14.23
N TYR A 518 -18.69 -6.27 15.12
CA TYR A 518 -17.27 -6.29 14.78
C TYR A 518 -16.56 -7.49 15.41
N GLU A 519 -15.58 -7.97 14.67
CA GLU A 519 -14.90 -9.22 14.91
C GLU A 519 -13.67 -9.01 15.80
N SER A 520 -13.87 -8.95 17.12
CA SER A 520 -12.79 -8.72 18.08
C SER A 520 -11.86 -9.93 18.23
N GLY A 521 -10.58 -9.77 17.89
CA GLY A 521 -9.53 -10.75 18.20
C GLY A 521 -8.92 -10.62 19.59
N PRO A 522 -7.96 -11.50 19.94
CA PRO A 522 -7.26 -11.53 21.22
C PRO A 522 -6.78 -10.18 21.77
N PHE A 523 -6.30 -9.28 20.92
CA PHE A 523 -5.83 -7.97 21.34
C PHE A 523 -6.95 -7.12 21.97
N TYR A 524 -8.20 -7.33 21.56
CA TYR A 524 -9.37 -6.57 22.01
C TYR A 524 -10.20 -7.29 23.08
N GLN A 525 -9.79 -8.46 23.56
CA GLN A 525 -10.60 -9.27 24.50
C GLN A 525 -10.80 -8.63 25.89
N ASN A 526 -9.99 -7.62 26.26
CA ASN A 526 -10.10 -6.90 27.54
C ASN A 526 -10.84 -5.55 27.45
N VAL A 527 -11.39 -5.20 26.28
CA VAL A 527 -12.29 -4.07 26.05
C VAL A 527 -13.66 -4.63 25.62
N ASP A 528 -14.40 -5.19 26.58
CA ASP A 528 -15.78 -5.68 26.44
C ASP A 528 -16.09 -6.59 25.23
N GLY A 529 -15.08 -7.22 24.62
CA GLY A 529 -15.26 -8.09 23.45
C GLY A 529 -15.68 -7.36 22.17
N VAL A 530 -15.45 -6.04 22.06
CA VAL A 530 -15.67 -5.23 20.86
C VAL A 530 -14.31 -4.93 20.22
N PHE A 531 -14.23 -4.92 18.87
CA PHE A 531 -13.19 -4.10 18.24
C PHE A 531 -13.53 -2.64 18.59
N ASP A 532 -12.84 -2.11 19.57
CA ASP A 532 -13.32 -0.94 20.28
C ASP A 532 -13.13 0.33 19.45
N PHE A 533 -14.24 0.87 18.92
CA PHE A 533 -14.26 2.23 18.39
C PHE A 533 -13.77 3.23 19.42
N THR A 534 -13.98 2.98 20.71
CA THR A 534 -13.45 3.83 21.79
C THR A 534 -11.94 3.84 21.76
N MET A 535 -11.24 2.77 21.36
CA MET A 535 -9.79 2.81 21.18
C MET A 535 -9.43 3.72 20.00
N GLN A 536 -10.06 3.55 18.83
CA GLN A 536 -9.80 4.44 17.68
C GLN A 536 -10.17 5.90 18.02
N GLN A 537 -11.27 6.14 18.74
CA GLN A 537 -11.70 7.45 19.22
C GLN A 537 -10.77 8.02 20.30
N THR A 538 -10.24 7.19 21.19
CA THR A 538 -9.26 7.60 22.19
C THR A 538 -7.98 8.04 21.50
N MET A 539 -7.54 7.28 20.49
CA MET A 539 -6.40 7.66 19.65
C MET A 539 -6.71 8.93 18.86
N GLN A 540 -7.92 9.09 18.32
CA GLN A 540 -8.34 10.32 17.63
C GLN A 540 -8.25 11.57 18.52
N ASN A 541 -8.49 11.40 19.82
CA ASN A 541 -8.40 12.49 20.80
C ASN A 541 -6.96 12.74 21.28
N ARG A 542 -6.02 11.86 20.95
CA ARG A 542 -4.60 11.98 21.30
C ARG A 542 -3.85 12.56 20.11
N ALA A 543 -3.32 13.77 20.23
CA ALA A 543 -2.37 14.28 19.23
C ALA A 543 -1.02 13.56 19.35
N PRO A 544 -0.28 13.32 18.25
CA PRO A 544 -0.65 13.45 16.85
C PRO A 544 -1.19 12.11 16.28
N PHE A 545 -2.22 11.48 16.86
CA PHE A 545 -2.85 10.25 16.37
C PHE A 545 -4.30 10.51 15.92
N GLN A 546 -4.62 11.75 15.51
CA GLN A 546 -5.99 12.13 15.17
C GLN A 546 -6.54 11.38 13.94
N ASN A 547 -5.66 10.86 13.08
CA ASN A 547 -6.02 9.92 12.03
C ASN A 547 -6.15 8.45 12.46
N GLY A 548 -5.88 8.11 13.71
CA GLY A 548 -6.05 6.78 14.28
C GLY A 548 -4.94 5.78 13.93
N LEU A 549 -5.22 4.50 14.16
CA LEU A 549 -4.28 3.39 13.95
C LEU A 549 -4.77 2.43 12.87
N GLN A 550 -3.82 1.74 12.22
CA GLN A 550 -4.10 0.65 11.28
C GLN A 550 -3.43 -0.66 11.66
N VAL A 551 -4.14 -1.77 11.44
CA VAL A 551 -3.73 -3.11 11.88
C VAL A 551 -3.36 -4.08 10.77
N PHE A 552 -3.50 -3.72 9.48
CA PHE A 552 -3.10 -4.63 8.39
C PHE A 552 -1.64 -4.38 7.94
N PRO A 553 -1.00 -5.36 7.27
CA PRO A 553 0.44 -5.34 7.00
C PRO A 553 0.94 -4.12 6.24
N GLY A 554 2.22 -3.79 6.39
CA GLY A 554 2.90 -2.64 5.77
C GLY A 554 3.48 -1.62 6.74
N GLY A 555 3.36 -1.80 8.06
CA GLY A 555 3.98 -0.95 9.07
C GLY A 555 5.06 -1.69 9.87
N ILE A 556 6.27 -1.11 9.96
CA ILE A 556 7.44 -1.72 10.60
C ILE A 556 8.14 -0.69 11.50
N PRO A 557 8.51 -1.03 12.75
CA PRO A 557 9.23 -0.12 13.63
C PRO A 557 10.68 0.03 13.18
N LEU A 558 11.20 1.25 13.24
CA LEU A 558 12.56 1.62 12.87
C LEU A 558 13.42 1.68 14.12
N TYR A 559 14.62 1.11 14.06
CA TYR A 559 15.58 1.09 15.17
C TYR A 559 16.90 1.73 14.75
N LYS A 560 17.47 2.55 15.62
CA LYS A 560 18.79 3.17 15.44
C LYS A 560 19.63 2.87 16.67
N ASN A 561 20.80 2.28 16.49
CA ASN A 561 21.69 1.88 17.59
C ASN A 561 20.99 1.02 18.66
N GLY A 562 20.07 0.14 18.24
CA GLY A 562 19.31 -0.74 19.13
C GLY A 562 18.15 -0.07 19.88
N GLN A 563 17.91 1.22 19.67
CA GLN A 563 16.79 1.96 20.24
C GLN A 563 15.69 2.17 19.21
N LEU A 564 14.42 2.11 19.62
CA LEU A 564 13.30 2.49 18.77
C LEU A 564 13.49 3.96 18.37
N ALA A 565 13.42 4.25 17.07
CA ALA A 565 13.68 5.57 16.50
C ALA A 565 12.49 6.14 15.72
N GLY A 566 11.49 5.32 15.40
CA GLY A 566 10.31 5.73 14.64
C GLY A 566 9.60 4.53 14.02
N GLY A 567 8.79 4.78 13.01
CA GLY A 567 8.10 3.74 12.25
C GLY A 567 7.99 4.11 10.77
N ILE A 568 8.07 3.11 9.89
CA ILE A 568 7.72 3.25 8.47
C ILE A 568 6.36 2.61 8.23
N GLY A 569 5.54 3.23 7.38
CA GLY A 569 4.29 2.69 6.89
C GLY A 569 4.19 2.81 5.37
N VAL A 570 3.74 1.73 4.72
CA VAL A 570 3.56 1.66 3.27
C VAL A 570 2.14 1.22 2.95
N SER A 571 1.50 1.85 1.96
CA SER A 571 0.19 1.43 1.46
C SER A 571 0.00 1.73 -0.02
N GLY A 572 -0.59 0.79 -0.77
CA GLY A 572 -1.05 1.03 -2.14
C GLY A 572 -1.66 -0.19 -2.80
N ASP A 573 -0.81 -1.12 -3.28
CA ASP A 573 -1.25 -2.18 -4.18
C ASP A 573 -1.60 -3.52 -3.55
N GLY A 574 -1.03 -3.86 -2.39
CA GLY A 574 -1.30 -5.14 -1.76
C GLY A 574 -0.54 -5.29 -0.46
N VAL A 575 -1.12 -5.96 0.52
CA VAL A 575 -0.56 -5.97 1.88
C VAL A 575 0.76 -6.71 2.01
N ASP A 576 0.98 -7.77 1.22
CA ASP A 576 2.27 -8.44 1.19
C ASP A 576 3.32 -7.60 0.42
N GLN A 577 2.90 -6.87 -0.63
CA GLN A 577 3.75 -5.88 -1.31
C GLN A 577 4.14 -4.75 -0.36
N ASP A 578 3.19 -4.24 0.42
CA ASP A 578 3.41 -3.17 1.40
C ASP A 578 4.48 -3.60 2.42
N ASP A 579 4.39 -4.82 2.96
CA ASP A 579 5.40 -5.39 3.85
C ASP A 579 6.78 -5.49 3.18
N TYR A 580 6.83 -6.00 1.95
CA TYR A 580 8.08 -6.17 1.23
C TYR A 580 8.76 -4.83 0.94
N ILE A 581 7.98 -3.82 0.58
CA ILE A 581 8.42 -2.45 0.33
C ILE A 581 8.87 -1.79 1.63
N ALA A 582 8.08 -1.89 2.70
CA ALA A 582 8.41 -1.34 4.01
C ALA A 582 9.73 -1.93 4.53
N ALA A 583 9.92 -3.25 4.39
CA ALA A 583 11.17 -3.92 4.77
C ALA A 583 12.37 -3.47 3.92
N GLY A 584 12.15 -3.02 2.69
CA GLY A 584 13.19 -2.37 1.89
C GLY A 584 13.58 -1.00 2.44
N GLY A 585 12.62 -0.25 3.00
CA GLY A 585 12.87 1.04 3.64
C GLY A 585 13.58 0.94 4.99
N THR A 586 13.55 -0.22 5.66
CA THR A 586 14.20 -0.40 6.97
C THR A 586 15.70 -0.71 6.87
N ILE A 587 16.32 -0.73 5.69
CA ILE A 587 17.73 -1.14 5.54
C ILE A 587 18.66 -0.14 6.25
N GLY A 588 19.36 -0.61 7.29
CA GLY A 588 20.16 0.21 8.20
C GLY A 588 19.39 0.72 9.44
N PHE A 589 18.10 0.39 9.54
CA PHE A 589 17.20 0.78 10.62
C PHE A 589 16.39 -0.42 11.15
N GLU A 590 16.87 -1.65 10.96
CA GLU A 590 16.13 -2.85 11.30
C GLU A 590 16.05 -3.07 12.82
N ALA A 591 14.88 -3.49 13.29
CA ALA A 591 14.77 -4.04 14.64
C ALA A 591 15.67 -5.27 14.81
N PRO A 592 16.41 -5.43 15.93
CA PRO A 592 17.13 -6.66 16.23
C PRO A 592 16.22 -7.89 16.17
N ALA A 593 16.68 -8.98 15.55
CA ALA A 593 15.85 -10.18 15.35
C ALA A 593 15.33 -10.79 16.66
N SER A 594 16.10 -10.68 17.75
CA SER A 594 15.77 -11.23 19.07
C SER A 594 14.57 -10.56 19.75
N ILE A 595 14.15 -9.37 19.30
CA ILE A 595 13.05 -8.61 19.94
C ILE A 595 11.81 -8.52 19.06
N ARG A 596 11.83 -9.13 17.87
CA ARG A 596 10.69 -9.10 16.93
C ARG A 596 9.56 -9.99 17.43
N THR A 597 8.32 -9.65 17.06
CA THR A 597 7.14 -10.45 17.41
C THR A 597 7.22 -11.89 16.93
N ASP A 598 7.97 -12.18 15.87
CA ASP A 598 8.22 -13.54 15.39
C ASP A 598 9.09 -14.40 16.31
N GLN A 599 9.53 -13.88 17.47
CA GLN A 599 10.12 -14.68 18.55
C GLN A 599 9.08 -15.16 19.58
N TYR A 600 7.84 -14.68 19.47
CA TYR A 600 6.79 -14.93 20.46
C TYR A 600 5.65 -15.75 19.87
N SER A 601 4.91 -16.40 20.76
CA SER A 601 3.69 -17.14 20.42
C SER A 601 2.55 -16.72 21.34
N TYR A 602 1.33 -16.70 20.82
CA TYR A 602 0.12 -16.54 21.61
C TYR A 602 -0.81 -17.73 21.39
N LYS A 603 -1.26 -18.38 22.47
CA LYS A 603 -2.00 -19.66 22.45
C LYS A 603 -1.33 -20.72 21.56
N ASN A 604 -0.02 -20.93 21.75
CA ASN A 604 0.82 -21.88 20.98
C ASN A 604 0.94 -21.60 19.48
N VAL A 605 0.54 -20.41 19.01
CA VAL A 605 0.68 -20.02 17.61
C VAL A 605 1.69 -18.90 17.50
N LYS A 606 2.71 -19.14 16.66
CA LYS A 606 3.79 -18.20 16.41
C LYS A 606 3.26 -16.95 15.72
N LEU A 607 3.64 -15.78 16.23
CA LEU A 607 3.22 -14.53 15.63
C LEU A 607 4.05 -14.21 14.37
N PRO A 608 3.45 -13.53 13.38
CA PRO A 608 4.21 -13.01 12.25
C PRO A 608 4.96 -11.73 12.64
N TYR A 609 5.98 -11.39 11.84
CA TYR A 609 6.55 -10.04 11.82
C TYR A 609 6.35 -9.42 10.43
N ILE A 610 6.86 -10.03 9.37
CA ILE A 610 6.63 -9.61 7.98
C ILE A 610 6.37 -10.82 7.09
N LYS A 611 5.66 -10.63 5.98
CA LYS A 611 5.44 -11.67 4.95
C LYS A 611 5.67 -11.04 3.58
N PHE A 612 6.41 -11.75 2.73
CA PHE A 612 6.70 -11.29 1.37
C PHE A 612 5.92 -12.09 0.32
N PRO A 613 5.55 -11.45 -0.81
CA PRO A 613 4.97 -12.15 -1.94
C PRO A 613 5.95 -13.19 -2.49
N ARG A 614 5.42 -14.29 -3.04
CA ARG A 614 6.24 -15.23 -3.82
C ARG A 614 6.71 -14.54 -5.10
N GLN A 615 8.02 -14.51 -5.34
CA GLN A 615 8.65 -13.77 -6.44
C GLN A 615 8.20 -12.30 -6.41
N PRO A 616 8.65 -11.51 -5.44
CA PRO A 616 8.07 -10.19 -5.18
C PRO A 616 8.42 -9.16 -6.26
N GLU A 617 9.51 -9.36 -6.99
CA GLU A 617 9.99 -8.41 -7.99
C GLU A 617 9.51 -8.77 -9.42
N LEU A 618 9.51 -7.76 -10.29
CA LEU A 618 9.33 -7.90 -11.73
C LEU A 618 10.50 -8.68 -12.36
N PRO A 619 10.29 -9.42 -13.46
CA PRO A 619 11.32 -10.21 -14.14
C PRO A 619 12.53 -9.41 -14.64
#